data_AF-A0A2G5XMW7-F1
#
_entry.id   AF-A0A2G5XMW7-F1
#
_cell.length_a   1.000
_cell.length_b   1.000
_cell.length_c   1.000
_cell.angle_alpha   90.00
_cell.angle_beta   90.00
_cell.angle_gamma   90.00
#
_symmetry.space_group_name_H-M   'P 1'
#
loop_
_entity.id
_entity.type
_entity.pdbx_description
1 polymer ?
#
loop_
_entity_poly.entity_id
_entity_poly.type
_entity_poly.pdbx_seq_one_letter_code
_entity_poly.pdbx_strand_id
1 'polypeptide(L)'
;MFWLRFGVIIVCVFAVNSLLKVLLRKLLKIEKVKKEFFSYNHINELHRKIDKSLRVFSTISLITLYSVLLFYYEDFIYLFIFAIMAFTILDYIISAFFEWKYTLYPKQSILTITEMLVIVVATIIVVQFNLLGLY
;
A
#
# COMPACT_ATOMS: atom_id res chain seq x y z
N MET A 1 -1.60 -17.24 -19.00
CA MET A 1 -2.54 -16.10 -19.04
C MET A 1 -2.57 -15.27 -17.75
N PHE A 2 -2.38 -15.89 -16.57
CA PHE A 2 -2.31 -15.20 -15.27
C PHE A 2 -1.44 -13.92 -15.28
N TRP A 3 -0.18 -14.04 -15.72
CA TRP A 3 0.77 -12.92 -15.76
C TRP A 3 0.31 -11.74 -16.62
N LEU A 4 -0.40 -12.01 -17.72
CA LEU A 4 -0.94 -10.96 -18.58
C LEU A 4 -2.10 -10.24 -17.89
N ARG A 5 -3.04 -10.98 -17.29
CA ARG A 5 -4.14 -10.41 -16.50
C ARG A 5 -3.61 -9.57 -15.33
N PHE A 6 -2.62 -10.09 -14.61
CA PHE A 6 -1.96 -9.39 -13.51
C PHE A 6 -1.27 -8.10 -13.99
N GLY A 7 -0.52 -8.16 -15.10
CA GLY A 7 0.11 -6.99 -15.70
C GLY A 7 -0.89 -5.91 -16.10
N VAL A 8 -2.01 -6.30 -16.73
CA VAL A 8 -3.09 -5.36 -17.10
C VAL A 8 -3.72 -4.72 -15.85
N ILE A 9 -3.98 -5.50 -14.79
CA ILE A 9 -4.52 -4.97 -13.53
C ILE A 9 -3.56 -3.92 -12.95
N ILE A 10 -2.26 -4.21 -12.88
CA ILE A 10 -1.26 -3.25 -12.36
C ILE A 10 -1.28 -1.96 -13.17
N VAL A 11 -1.29 -2.04 -14.50
CA VAL A 11 -1.32 -0.86 -15.37
C VAL A 11 -2.59 -0.06 -15.15
N CYS A 12 -3.75 -0.71 -15.03
CA CYS A 12 -5.02 -0.05 -14.75
C CYS A 12 -5.01 0.66 -13.38
N VAL A 13 -4.56 -0.02 -12.32
CA VAL A 13 -4.47 0.56 -10.97
C VAL A 13 -3.52 1.76 -10.96
N PHE A 14 -2.37 1.64 -11.62
CA PHE A 14 -1.41 2.73 -11.74
C PHE A 14 -1.97 3.93 -12.51
N ALA A 15 -2.70 3.68 -13.60
CA ALA A 15 -3.35 4.72 -14.40
C ALA A 15 -4.42 5.46 -13.58
N VAL A 16 -5.31 4.73 -12.89
CA VAL A 16 -6.35 5.30 -12.03
C VAL A 16 -5.73 6.14 -10.91
N ASN A 17 -4.72 5.61 -10.22
CA ASN A 17 -4.03 6.31 -9.15
C ASN A 17 -3.34 7.59 -9.65
N SER A 18 -2.68 7.53 -10.81
CA SER A 18 -2.06 8.70 -11.45
C SER A 18 -3.09 9.78 -11.82
N LEU A 19 -4.22 9.39 -12.39
CA LEU A 19 -5.32 10.29 -12.72
C LEU A 19 -5.89 10.96 -11.47
N LEU A 20 -6.20 10.19 -10.43
CA LEU A 20 -6.72 10.70 -9.16
C LEU A 20 -5.75 11.68 -8.51
N LYS A 21 -4.44 11.37 -8.51
CA LYS A 21 -3.41 12.29 -8.00
C LYS A 21 -3.40 13.62 -8.75
N VAL A 22 -3.51 13.59 -10.09
CA VAL A 22 -3.57 14.82 -10.91
C VAL A 22 -4.83 15.62 -10.61
N LEU A 23 -5.99 14.96 -10.52
CA LEU A 23 -7.26 15.61 -10.22
C LEU A 23 -7.24 16.25 -8.82
N LEU A 24 -6.86 15.50 -7.79
CA LEU A 24 -6.79 16.00 -6.41
C LEU A 24 -5.80 17.15 -6.26
N ARG A 25 -4.65 17.10 -6.96
CA ARG A 25 -3.69 18.21 -6.97
C ARG A 25 -4.31 19.49 -7.53
N LYS A 26 -5.08 19.40 -8.62
CA LYS A 26 -5.78 20.54 -9.22
C LYS A 26 -6.90 21.06 -8.31
N LEU A 27 -7.73 20.17 -7.76
CA LEU A 27 -8.89 20.52 -6.96
C LEU A 27 -8.51 21.14 -5.60
N LEU A 28 -7.55 20.53 -4.90
CA LEU A 28 -7.18 20.93 -3.54
C LEU A 28 -5.99 21.90 -3.48
N LYS A 29 -5.49 22.32 -4.66
CA LYS A 29 -4.30 23.16 -4.84
C LYS A 29 -3.12 22.62 -4.03
N ILE A 30 -2.82 21.34 -4.22
CA ILE A 30 -1.74 20.66 -3.50
C ILE A 30 -0.42 20.99 -4.21
N GLU A 31 0.52 21.55 -3.46
CA GLU A 31 1.83 21.88 -3.99
C GLU A 31 2.59 20.62 -4.41
N LYS A 32 3.30 20.72 -5.54
CA LYS A 32 4.16 19.63 -6.00
C LYS A 32 5.42 19.61 -5.13
N VAL A 33 5.40 18.76 -4.12
CA VAL A 33 6.63 18.36 -3.44
C VAL A 33 7.41 17.45 -4.39
N LYS A 34 8.63 17.87 -4.77
CA LYS A 34 9.57 17.01 -5.49
C LYS A 34 9.99 15.90 -4.54
N LYS A 35 9.33 14.74 -4.63
CA LYS A 35 9.83 13.50 -4.04
C LYS A 35 10.81 12.91 -5.05
N GLU A 36 12.08 12.80 -4.68
CA GLU A 36 13.03 12.00 -5.47
C GLU A 36 12.53 10.56 -5.51
N PHE A 37 12.45 9.99 -6.72
CA PHE A 37 12.14 8.58 -6.88
C PHE A 37 13.24 7.77 -6.17
N PHE A 38 12.86 6.84 -5.29
CA PHE A 38 13.74 5.99 -4.49
C PHE A 38 14.48 6.62 -3.29
N SER A 39 14.26 7.90 -2.96
CA SER A 39 14.75 8.44 -1.69
C SER A 39 13.87 7.97 -0.52
N TYR A 40 14.51 7.48 0.56
CA TYR A 40 13.88 7.24 1.86
C TYR A 40 13.39 8.58 2.43
N ASN A 41 12.22 9.04 1.97
CA ASN A 41 11.61 10.30 2.37
C ASN A 41 10.95 10.15 3.75
N HIS A 42 11.77 9.94 4.77
CA HIS A 42 11.33 10.07 6.14
C HIS A 42 11.24 11.56 6.49
N ILE A 43 10.06 11.98 6.89
CA ILE A 43 9.76 13.35 7.30
C ILE A 43 10.57 13.75 8.54
N ASN A 44 10.83 12.78 9.43
CA ASN A 44 11.64 12.97 10.62
C ASN A 44 12.30 11.64 11.02
N GLU A 45 13.29 11.69 11.92
CA GLU A 45 13.97 10.50 12.46
C GLU A 45 13.00 9.55 13.19
N LEU A 46 11.93 10.10 13.79
CA LEU A 46 10.88 9.29 14.41
C LEU A 46 10.12 8.45 13.38
N HIS A 47 9.76 9.04 12.23
CA HIS A 47 9.11 8.31 11.13
C HIS A 47 10.01 7.17 10.65
N ARG A 48 11.31 7.46 10.44
CA ARG A 48 12.31 6.46 10.04
C ARG A 48 12.40 5.28 11.01
N LYS A 49 12.40 5.56 12.32
CA LYS A 49 12.49 4.51 13.35
C LYS A 49 11.25 3.64 13.36
N ILE A 50 10.06 4.23 13.23
CA ILE A 50 8.79 3.50 13.17
C ILE A 50 8.73 2.65 11.90
N ASP A 51 9.02 3.22 10.73
CA ASP A 51 8.98 2.47 9.46
C ASP A 51 9.95 1.28 9.50
N LYS A 52 11.17 1.49 9.99
CA LYS A 52 12.15 0.41 10.11
C LYS A 52 11.67 -0.67 11.08
N SER A 53 11.12 -0.28 12.21
CA SER A 53 10.55 -1.21 13.19
C SER A 53 9.38 -2.01 12.58
N LEU A 54 8.48 -1.33 11.87
CA LEU A 54 7.34 -1.95 11.21
C LEU A 54 7.77 -2.93 10.13
N ARG A 55 8.77 -2.58 9.32
CA ARG A 55 9.32 -3.48 8.29
C ARG A 55 9.93 -4.75 8.87
N VAL A 56 10.72 -4.63 9.94
CA VAL A 56 11.32 -5.80 10.60
C VAL A 56 10.22 -6.66 11.23
N PHE A 57 9.30 -6.04 11.96
CA PHE A 57 8.19 -6.73 12.62
C PHE A 57 7.28 -7.45 11.62
N SER A 58 6.84 -6.75 10.56
CA SER A 58 6.00 -7.32 9.50
C SER A 58 6.71 -8.47 8.78
N THR A 59 8.00 -8.34 8.46
CA THR A 59 8.76 -9.42 7.81
C THR A 59 8.80 -10.68 8.68
N ILE A 60 9.15 -10.55 9.97
CA ILE A 60 9.20 -11.69 10.90
C ILE A 60 7.79 -12.30 11.07
N SER A 61 6.78 -11.46 11.26
CA SER A 61 5.39 -11.88 11.44
C SER A 61 4.87 -12.64 10.21
N LEU A 62 5.11 -12.13 9.00
CA LEU A 62 4.68 -12.74 7.74
C LEU A 62 5.39 -14.07 7.49
N ILE A 63 6.71 -14.16 7.71
CA ILE A 63 7.45 -15.42 7.56
C ILE A 63 6.93 -16.48 8.54
N THR A 64 6.74 -16.09 9.81
CA THR A 64 6.21 -16.98 10.84
C THR A 64 4.80 -17.45 10.48
N LEU A 65 3.92 -16.52 10.09
CA LEU A 65 2.54 -16.82 9.70
C LEU A 65 2.51 -17.77 8.49
N TYR A 66 3.27 -17.47 7.44
CA TYR A 66 3.35 -18.32 6.26
C TYR A 66 3.80 -19.74 6.60
N SER A 67 4.84 -19.85 7.45
CA SER A 67 5.37 -21.16 7.86
C SER A 67 4.32 -21.95 8.64
N VAL A 68 3.64 -21.32 9.60
CA VAL A 68 2.59 -21.96 10.41
C VAL A 68 1.42 -22.40 9.53
N LEU A 69 0.97 -21.54 8.61
CA LEU A 69 -0.12 -21.87 7.69
C LEU A 69 0.26 -23.02 6.76
N LEU A 70 1.46 -23.01 6.18
CA LEU A 70 1.90 -24.06 5.27
C LEU A 70 2.00 -25.44 5.93
N PHE A 71 2.54 -25.52 7.15
CA PHE A 71 2.80 -26.81 7.80
C PHE A 71 1.65 -27.35 8.65
N TYR A 72 0.75 -26.49 9.13
CA TYR A 72 -0.28 -26.89 10.09
C TYR A 72 -1.71 -26.53 9.66
N TYR A 73 -1.91 -25.55 8.79
CA TYR A 73 -3.22 -24.97 8.48
C TYR A 73 -3.34 -24.55 7.01
N GLU A 74 -3.08 -25.48 6.08
CA GLU A 74 -3.00 -25.18 4.64
C GLU A 74 -4.30 -24.59 4.09
N ASP A 75 -5.46 -25.06 4.57
CA ASP A 75 -6.78 -24.55 4.19
C ASP A 75 -6.95 -23.04 4.48
N PHE A 76 -6.16 -22.51 5.43
CA PHE A 76 -6.21 -21.11 5.86
C PHE A 76 -5.13 -20.24 5.20
N ILE A 77 -4.45 -20.71 4.15
CA ILE A 77 -3.37 -19.97 3.48
C ILE A 77 -3.80 -18.58 2.98
N TYR A 78 -5.09 -18.39 2.69
CA TYR A 78 -5.66 -17.10 2.30
C TYR A 78 -5.49 -16.01 3.37
N LEU A 79 -5.37 -16.37 4.66
CA LEU A 79 -5.09 -15.43 5.76
C LEU A 79 -3.75 -14.70 5.56
N PHE A 80 -2.81 -15.31 4.84
CA PHE A 80 -1.54 -14.67 4.50
C PHE A 80 -1.74 -13.42 3.64
N ILE A 81 -2.66 -13.47 2.66
CA ILE A 81 -2.99 -12.32 1.80
C ILE A 81 -3.61 -11.19 2.63
N PHE A 82 -4.50 -11.53 3.58
CA PHE A 82 -5.09 -10.56 4.49
C PHE A 82 -4.03 -9.91 5.40
N ALA A 83 -3.06 -10.68 5.88
CA ALA A 83 -1.95 -10.15 6.69
C ALA A 83 -1.07 -9.17 5.89
N ILE A 84 -0.72 -9.51 4.64
CA ILE A 84 0.01 -8.60 3.74
C ILE A 84 -0.77 -7.30 3.54
N MET A 85 -2.07 -7.39 3.27
CA MET A 85 -2.93 -6.22 3.12
C MET A 85 -2.99 -5.38 4.38
N ALA A 86 -3.11 -5.99 5.56
CA ALA A 86 -3.13 -5.29 6.84
C ALA A 86 -1.83 -4.51 7.10
N PHE A 87 -0.67 -5.12 6.87
CA PHE A 87 0.61 -4.42 7.02
C PHE A 87 0.80 -3.32 5.99
N THR A 88 0.34 -3.51 4.75
CA THR A 88 0.39 -2.48 3.71
C THR A 88 -0.48 -1.28 4.09
N ILE A 89 -1.71 -1.50 4.55
CA ILE A 89 -2.60 -0.45 5.05
C ILE A 89 -1.95 0.30 6.22
N LEU A 90 -1.35 -0.42 7.16
CA LEU A 90 -0.69 0.18 8.31
C LEU A 90 0.49 1.09 7.90
N ASP A 91 1.30 0.68 6.93
CA ASP A 91 2.39 1.49 6.36
C ASP A 91 1.89 2.79 5.73
N TYR A 92 0.80 2.71 4.95
CA TYR A 92 0.14 3.89 4.37
C TYR A 92 -0.44 4.83 5.42
N ILE A 93 -1.07 4.29 6.47
CA ILE A 93 -1.63 5.09 7.57
C ILE A 93 -0.52 5.84 8.30
N ILE A 94 0.59 5.17 8.63
CA ILE A 94 1.74 5.78 9.29
C ILE A 94 2.31 6.91 8.41
N SER A 95 2.54 6.63 7.14
CA SER A 95 3.03 7.62 6.18
C SER A 95 2.10 8.84 6.09
N ALA A 96 0.79 8.62 5.95
CA ALA A 96 -0.19 9.69 5.88
C ALA A 96 -0.28 10.51 7.18
N PHE A 97 -0.15 9.85 8.34
CA PHE A 97 -0.13 10.53 9.64
C PHE A 97 1.08 11.45 9.77
N PHE A 98 2.27 10.97 9.37
CA PHE A 98 3.47 11.80 9.39
C PHE A 98 3.37 12.96 8.40
N GLU A 99 2.85 12.72 7.20
CA GLU A 99 2.62 13.77 6.21
C GLU A 99 1.68 14.85 6.75
N TRP A 100 0.60 14.45 7.39
CA TRP A 100 -0.39 15.38 7.92
C TRP A 100 0.14 16.21 9.10
N LYS A 101 0.88 15.59 10.03
CA LYS A 101 1.23 16.22 11.30
C LYS A 101 2.62 16.88 11.33
N TYR A 102 3.57 16.38 10.56
CA TYR A 102 4.99 16.75 10.71
C TYR A 102 5.59 17.41 9.46
N THR A 103 4.85 17.56 8.37
CA THR A 103 5.35 18.25 7.16
C THR A 103 4.78 19.66 7.01
N LEU A 104 5.51 20.49 6.27
CA LEU A 104 5.03 21.78 5.77
C LEU A 104 3.89 21.63 4.73
N TYR A 105 3.65 20.42 4.23
CA TYR A 105 2.68 20.13 3.16
C TYR A 105 1.64 19.11 3.60
N PRO A 106 0.82 19.41 4.62
CA PRO A 106 -0.11 18.45 5.24
C PRO A 106 -1.17 17.93 4.26
N LYS A 107 -1.49 18.68 3.20
CA LYS A 107 -2.42 18.24 2.14
C LYS A 107 -1.91 17.05 1.33
N GLN A 108 -0.62 16.73 1.41
CA GLN A 108 -0.05 15.58 0.73
C GLN A 108 -0.57 14.25 1.28
N SER A 109 -0.94 14.20 2.57
CA SER A 109 -1.54 13.02 3.20
C SER A 109 -2.82 12.56 2.49
N ILE A 110 -3.59 13.49 1.93
CA ILE A 110 -4.82 13.19 1.17
C ILE A 110 -4.48 12.34 -0.06
N LEU A 111 -3.36 12.62 -0.73
CA LEU A 111 -2.92 11.84 -1.89
C LEU A 111 -2.50 10.43 -1.47
N THR A 112 -1.79 10.31 -0.35
CA THR A 112 -1.33 9.04 0.21
C THR A 112 -2.49 8.16 0.67
N ILE A 113 -3.49 8.75 1.35
CA ILE A 113 -4.73 8.06 1.73
C ILE A 113 -5.53 7.64 0.49
N THR A 114 -5.61 8.50 -0.53
CA THR A 114 -6.31 8.15 -1.78
C THR A 114 -5.63 6.96 -2.47
N GLU A 115 -4.31 6.97 -2.56
CA GLU A 115 -3.54 5.86 -3.12
C GLU A 115 -3.79 4.56 -2.35
N MET A 116 -3.78 4.60 -1.01
CA MET A 116 -4.12 3.47 -0.17
C MET A 116 -5.53 2.94 -0.50
N LEU A 117 -6.54 3.82 -0.56
CA LEU A 117 -7.92 3.44 -0.86
C LEU A 117 -8.05 2.78 -2.24
N VAL A 118 -7.37 3.32 -3.25
CA VAL A 118 -7.36 2.73 -4.60
C VAL A 118 -6.78 1.33 -4.59
N ILE A 119 -5.67 1.11 -3.88
CA ILE A 119 -5.05 -0.21 -3.75
C ILE A 119 -5.99 -1.18 -3.03
N VAL A 120 -6.61 -0.77 -1.92
CA VAL A 120 -7.55 -1.61 -1.17
C VAL A 120 -8.77 -2.00 -2.03
N VAL A 121 -9.38 -1.02 -2.69
CA VAL A 121 -10.53 -1.27 -3.58
C VAL A 121 -10.14 -2.16 -4.75
N ALA A 122 -8.98 -1.94 -5.36
CA ALA A 122 -8.48 -2.78 -6.43
C ALA A 122 -8.28 -4.22 -5.98
N THR A 123 -7.68 -4.45 -4.81
CA THR A 123 -7.51 -5.80 -4.25
C THR A 123 -8.85 -6.48 -4.00
N ILE A 124 -9.83 -5.76 -3.42
CA ILE A 124 -11.18 -6.30 -3.20
C ILE A 124 -11.82 -6.73 -4.52
N ILE A 125 -11.75 -5.89 -5.56
CA ILE A 125 -12.28 -6.20 -6.89
C ILE A 125 -11.59 -7.44 -7.46
N VAL A 126 -10.25 -7.52 -7.38
CA VAL A 126 -9.50 -8.66 -7.90
C VAL A 126 -9.91 -9.97 -7.23
N VAL A 127 -10.07 -9.96 -5.91
CA VAL A 127 -10.47 -11.14 -5.12
C VAL A 127 -11.93 -11.51 -5.38
N GLN A 128 -12.85 -10.54 -5.30
CA GLN A 128 -14.30 -10.76 -5.44
C GLN A 128 -14.68 -11.30 -6.82
N PHE A 129 -14.05 -10.76 -7.88
CA PHE A 129 -14.34 -11.18 -9.26
C PHE A 129 -13.40 -12.30 -9.75
N ASN A 130 -12.56 -12.86 -8.88
CA ASN A 130 -11.53 -13.84 -9.21
C ASN A 130 -10.78 -13.49 -10.52
N LEU A 131 -10.41 -12.22 -10.68
CA LEU A 131 -9.90 -11.71 -11.96
C LEU A 131 -8.59 -12.40 -12.39
N LEU A 132 -7.82 -12.86 -11.40
CA LEU A 132 -6.57 -13.56 -11.63
C LEU A 132 -6.77 -15.04 -11.98
N GLY A 133 -7.94 -15.61 -11.68
CA GLY A 133 -8.19 -17.04 -11.86
C GLY A 133 -7.29 -17.85 -10.93
N LEU A 134 -7.66 -17.93 -9.66
CA LEU A 134 -7.28 -19.10 -8.87
C LEU A 134 -8.10 -20.28 -9.42
N TYR A 135 -7.39 -21.38 -9.71
CA TYR A 135 -7.86 -22.61 -10.38
C TYR A 135 -9.34 -22.94 -10.18
#